data_AF-L2FAR6-F1
#
_entry.id   AF-L2FAR6-F1
#
_cell.length_a   1.000
_cell.length_b   1.000
_cell.length_c   1.000
_cell.angle_alpha   90.00
_cell.angle_beta   90.00
_cell.angle_gamma   90.00
#
_symmetry.space_group_name_H-M   'P 1'
#
loop_
_entity.id
_entity.type
_entity.pdbx_description
1 polymer ?
#
loop_
_entity_poly.entity_id
_entity_poly.type
_entity_poly.pdbx_seq_one_letter_code
_entity_poly.pdbx_strand_id
1 'polypeptide(L)'
;MGSLNPHDNLVALAESLLQDARNLASTDDKAVKSKMSMKAKRMLQLTTGPEEMIGGFAVAMGEIGALNQFIEWKLFDAIPDKGSISYAALATSIDADESLVDKWDF
;
A
#
# COMPACT_ATOMS: atom_id res chain seq x y z
N MET A 1 -19.72 25.38 22.49
CA MET A 1 -19.26 24.11 21.87
C MET A 1 -17.85 24.35 21.36
N GLY A 2 -16.84 23.85 22.06
CA GLY A 2 -15.43 24.07 21.69
C GLY A 2 -15.09 23.24 20.46
N SER A 3 -14.46 23.84 19.44
CA SER A 3 -13.96 23.08 18.31
C SER A 3 -12.77 22.24 18.77
N LEU A 4 -12.87 20.92 18.63
CA LEU A 4 -11.76 20.00 18.91
C LEU A 4 -10.52 20.42 18.12
N ASN A 5 -9.37 20.52 18.79
CA ASN A 5 -8.11 20.78 18.14
C ASN A 5 -7.82 19.63 17.15
N PRO A 6 -7.46 19.89 15.89
CA PRO A 6 -7.10 18.84 14.93
C PRO A 6 -6.05 17.84 15.46
N HIS A 7 -5.15 18.30 16.33
CA HIS A 7 -4.15 17.44 16.97
C HIS A 7 -4.77 16.43 17.96
N ASP A 8 -5.81 16.81 18.70
CA ASP A 8 -6.51 15.91 19.63
C ASP A 8 -7.18 14.75 18.87
N ASN A 9 -7.69 15.04 17.66
CA ASN A 9 -8.24 14.02 16.78
C ASN A 9 -7.17 13.07 16.21
N LEU A 10 -5.95 13.56 15.95
CA LEU A 10 -4.86 12.72 15.44
C LEU A 10 -4.36 11.75 16.50
N VAL A 11 -4.17 12.22 17.74
CA VAL A 11 -3.75 11.37 18.88
C VAL A 11 -4.78 10.29 19.15
N ALA A 12 -6.06 10.65 19.26
CA ALA A 12 -7.14 9.68 19.47
C ALA A 12 -7.22 8.64 18.35
N LEU A 13 -6.99 9.05 17.10
CA LEU A 13 -6.98 8.15 15.95
C LEU A 13 -5.79 7.17 15.98
N ALA A 14 -4.60 7.64 16.38
CA ALA A 14 -3.40 6.82 16.52
C ALA A 14 -3.55 5.76 17.63
N GLU A 15 -4.08 6.14 18.79
CA GLU A 15 -4.37 5.21 19.90
C GLU A 15 -5.39 4.15 19.47
N SER A 16 -6.43 4.57 18.75
CA SER A 16 -7.44 3.66 18.24
C SER A 16 -6.89 2.69 17.18
N LEU A 17 -5.97 3.13 16.33
CA LEU A 17 -5.30 2.28 15.34
C LEU A 17 -4.38 1.24 16.02
N LEU A 18 -3.65 1.66 17.07
CA LEU A 18 -2.82 0.75 17.87
C LEU A 18 -3.66 -0.35 18.52
N GLN A 19 -4.83 -0.01 19.06
CA GLN A 19 -5.72 -1.01 19.65
C GLN A 19 -6.22 -2.02 18.61
N ASP A 20 -6.61 -1.57 17.42
CA ASP A 20 -7.01 -2.48 16.34
C ASP A 20 -5.83 -3.37 15.90
N ALA A 21 -4.60 -2.85 15.84
CA ALA A 21 -3.41 -3.63 15.50
C ALA A 21 -3.16 -4.77 16.51
N ARG A 22 -3.34 -4.49 17.80
CA ARG A 22 -3.26 -5.51 18.86
C ARG A 22 -4.34 -6.59 18.70
N ASN A 23 -5.56 -6.18 18.36
CA ASN A 23 -6.67 -7.11 18.11
C ASN A 23 -6.45 -7.95 16.85
N LEU A 24 -5.84 -7.37 15.82
CA LEU A 24 -5.54 -8.09 14.58
C LEU A 24 -4.47 -9.16 14.82
N ALA A 25 -3.42 -8.83 15.57
CA ALA A 25 -2.35 -9.76 15.91
C ALA A 25 -2.84 -11.00 16.66
N SER A 26 -4.00 -10.93 17.33
CA SER A 26 -4.58 -12.06 18.06
C SER A 26 -5.66 -12.83 17.29
N THR A 27 -6.20 -12.31 16.19
CA THR A 27 -7.39 -12.90 15.52
C THR A 27 -7.28 -13.07 14.00
N ASP A 28 -6.36 -12.37 13.33
CA ASP A 28 -6.26 -12.26 11.86
C ASP A 28 -7.59 -11.92 11.14
N ASP A 29 -8.50 -11.22 11.81
CA ASP A 29 -9.85 -10.93 11.31
C ASP A 29 -9.83 -9.87 10.18
N LYS A 30 -10.40 -10.22 9.03
CA LYS A 30 -10.58 -9.36 7.85
C LYS A 30 -11.35 -8.07 8.16
N ALA A 31 -12.35 -8.11 9.04
CA ALA A 31 -13.10 -6.93 9.44
C ALA A 31 -12.23 -5.95 10.25
N VAL A 32 -11.34 -6.48 11.10
CA VAL A 32 -10.35 -5.67 11.83
C VAL A 32 -9.34 -5.06 10.86
N LYS A 33 -8.82 -5.83 9.89
CA LYS A 33 -7.94 -5.30 8.82
C LYS A 33 -8.58 -4.13 8.07
N SER A 34 -9.86 -4.26 7.70
CA SER A 34 -10.59 -3.20 6.98
C SER A 34 -10.74 -1.93 7.83
N LYS A 35 -11.11 -2.07 9.11
CA LYS A 35 -11.21 -0.94 10.05
C LYS A 35 -9.88 -0.23 10.25
N MET A 36 -8.79 -0.99 10.42
CA MET A 36 -7.44 -0.45 10.52
C MET A 36 -7.06 0.35 9.27
N SER A 37 -7.29 -0.21 8.09
CA SER A 37 -6.97 0.46 6.82
C SER A 37 -7.68 1.81 6.69
N MET A 38 -8.96 1.90 7.09
CA MET A 38 -9.69 3.16 7.07
C MET A 38 -9.09 4.21 8.03
N LYS A 39 -8.73 3.80 9.25
CA LYS A 39 -8.10 4.70 10.24
C LYS A 39 -6.73 5.18 9.78
N ALA A 40 -5.91 4.28 9.23
CA ALA A 40 -4.59 4.62 8.68
C ALA A 40 -4.71 5.62 7.52
N LYS A 41 -5.65 5.41 6.58
CA LYS A 41 -5.93 6.37 5.49
C LYS A 41 -6.35 7.74 6.04
N ARG A 42 -7.15 7.76 7.11
CA ARG A 42 -7.57 9.01 7.74
C ARG A 42 -6.40 9.73 8.43
N MET A 43 -5.48 9.00 9.06
CA MET A 43 -4.25 9.59 9.61
C MET A 43 -3.41 10.21 8.49
N LEU A 44 -3.19 9.48 7.39
CA LEU A 44 -2.47 9.99 6.22
C LEU A 44 -3.07 11.33 5.74
N GLN A 45 -4.39 11.41 5.58
CA GLN A 45 -5.07 12.66 5.19
C GLN A 45 -4.86 13.83 6.16
N LEU A 46 -4.67 13.56 7.44
CA LEU A 46 -4.47 14.59 8.46
C LEU A 46 -3.00 15.03 8.57
N THR A 47 -2.06 14.16 8.17
CA THR A 47 -0.62 14.42 8.29
C THR A 47 0.03 14.85 6.99
N THR A 48 -0.59 14.56 5.84
CA THR A 48 -0.04 14.87 4.52
C THR A 48 -0.45 16.26 4.06
N GLY A 49 0.54 17.07 3.67
CA GLY A 49 0.31 18.41 3.14
C GLY A 49 -0.32 18.38 1.74
N PRO A 50 -0.98 19.46 1.29
CA PRO A 50 -1.55 19.54 -0.07
C PRO A 50 -0.55 19.28 -1.20
N GLU A 51 0.71 19.66 -1.01
CA GLU A 51 1.77 19.47 -2.03
C GLU A 51 2.16 17.98 -2.18
N GLU A 52 2.20 17.25 -1.07
CA GLU A 52 2.51 15.82 -1.06
C GLU A 52 1.36 14.97 -1.63
N MET A 53 0.11 15.44 -1.55
CA MET A 53 -1.04 14.75 -2.12
C MET A 53 -0.96 14.62 -3.65
N ILE A 54 -0.42 15.63 -4.35
CA ILE A 54 -0.30 15.61 -5.82
C ILE A 54 0.68 14.50 -6.26
N GLY A 55 1.83 14.41 -5.59
CA GLY A 55 2.79 13.32 -5.82
C GLY A 55 2.16 11.96 -5.54
N GLY A 56 1.42 11.83 -4.43
CA GLY A 56 0.72 10.59 -4.07
C GLY A 56 -0.30 10.13 -5.13
N PHE A 57 -1.06 11.04 -5.74
CA PHE A 57 -2.00 10.68 -6.81
C PHE A 57 -1.28 10.20 -8.08
N ALA A 58 -0.18 10.85 -8.46
CA ALA A 58 0.61 10.43 -9.62
C ALA A 58 1.21 9.03 -9.42
N VAL A 59 1.74 8.74 -8.22
CA VAL A 59 2.26 7.42 -7.87
C VAL A 59 1.15 6.37 -7.93
N ALA A 60 0.01 6.60 -7.27
CA ALA A 60 -1.10 5.65 -7.24
C ALA A 60 -1.64 5.30 -8.64
N MET A 61 -1.73 6.29 -9.54
CA MET A 61 -2.14 6.06 -10.92
C MET A 61 -1.08 5.27 -11.71
N GLY A 62 0.20 5.53 -11.47
CA GLY A 62 1.30 4.76 -12.04
C GLY A 62 1.26 3.30 -11.60
N GLU A 63 1.07 3.05 -10.29
CA GLU A 63 0.95 1.71 -9.70
C GLU A 63 -0.20 0.92 -10.34
N ILE A 64 -1.38 1.53 -10.48
CA ILE A 64 -2.53 0.87 -11.13
C ILE A 64 -2.21 0.52 -12.59
N GLY A 65 -1.57 1.43 -13.33
CA GLY A 65 -1.18 1.20 -14.72
C GLY A 65 -0.27 -0.01 -14.87
N ALA A 66 0.77 -0.12 -14.06
CA ALA A 66 1.70 -1.24 -14.16
C ALA A 66 1.15 -2.54 -13.58
N LEU A 67 0.37 -2.50 -12.49
CA LEU A 67 -0.30 -3.69 -11.97
C LEU A 67 -1.20 -4.32 -13.03
N ASN A 68 -1.97 -3.50 -13.76
CA ASN A 68 -2.77 -4.00 -14.87
C ASN A 68 -1.91 -4.64 -15.97
N GLN A 69 -0.79 -4.01 -16.31
CA GLN A 69 0.13 -4.55 -17.31
C GLN A 69 0.76 -5.87 -16.87
N PHE A 70 1.20 -5.98 -15.62
CA PHE A 70 1.77 -7.20 -15.04
C PHE A 70 0.75 -8.34 -14.95
N ILE A 71 -0.51 -8.02 -14.68
CA ILE A 71 -1.61 -9.01 -14.74
C ILE A 71 -1.81 -9.50 -16.17
N GLU A 72 -1.85 -8.60 -17.15
CA GLU A 72 -2.01 -8.97 -18.57
C GLU A 72 -0.86 -9.85 -19.06
N TRP A 73 0.37 -9.51 -18.66
CA TRP A 73 1.56 -10.31 -18.96
C TRP A 73 1.68 -11.59 -18.13
N LYS A 74 0.79 -11.79 -17.15
CA LYS A 74 0.85 -12.92 -16.20
C LYS A 74 2.20 -13.01 -15.48
N LEU A 75 2.82 -11.86 -15.21
CA LEU A 75 4.12 -11.78 -14.53
C LEU A 75 4.08 -12.54 -13.19
N PHE A 76 2.97 -12.41 -12.46
CA PHE A 76 2.78 -13.04 -11.15
C PHE A 76 2.74 -14.58 -11.20
N ASP A 77 2.40 -15.19 -12.35
CA ASP A 77 2.37 -16.66 -12.51
C ASP A 77 3.79 -17.25 -12.48
N ALA A 78 4.82 -16.44 -12.77
CA ALA A 78 6.22 -16.84 -12.72
C ALA A 78 6.83 -16.72 -11.31
N ILE A 79 6.15 -16.06 -10.36
CA ILE A 79 6.64 -15.90 -8.99
C ILE A 79 6.36 -17.19 -8.21
N PRO A 80 7.39 -17.85 -7.65
CA PRO A 80 7.19 -19.08 -6.91
C PRO A 80 6.51 -18.83 -5.56
N ASP A 81 5.61 -19.74 -5.15
CA ASP A 81 4.95 -19.69 -3.84
C ASP A 81 5.93 -19.71 -2.64
N LYS A 82 7.15 -20.24 -2.86
CA LYS A 82 8.23 -20.28 -1.87
C LYS A 82 9.57 -19.97 -2.53
N GLY A 83 10.38 -19.16 -1.85
CA GLY A 83 11.71 -18.75 -2.33
C GLY A 83 11.65 -17.38 -3.02
N SER A 84 12.59 -17.12 -3.92
CA SER A 84 12.67 -15.89 -4.69
C SER A 84 12.99 -16.19 -6.15
N ILE A 85 12.69 -15.24 -7.03
CA ILE A 85 13.03 -15.23 -8.45
C ILE A 85 13.79 -13.92 -8.74
N SER A 86 14.76 -13.94 -9.65
CA SER A 86 15.47 -12.72 -10.04
C SER A 86 14.64 -11.88 -11.01
N TYR A 87 14.91 -10.56 -11.04
CA TYR A 87 14.26 -9.66 -12.01
C TYR A 87 14.56 -10.06 -13.46
N ALA A 88 15.79 -10.46 -13.79
CA ALA A 88 16.13 -11.04 -15.10
C ALA A 88 15.22 -12.23 -15.49
N ALA A 89 14.98 -13.16 -14.57
CA ALA A 89 14.16 -14.34 -14.83
C ALA A 89 12.67 -14.00 -14.98
N LEU A 90 12.18 -13.03 -14.20
CA LEU A 90 10.84 -12.46 -14.32
C LEU A 90 10.65 -11.74 -15.66
N ALA A 91 11.60 -10.91 -16.08
CA ALA A 91 11.52 -10.20 -17.34
C ALA A 91 11.56 -11.17 -18.54
N THR A 92 12.41 -12.20 -18.46
CA THR A 92 12.48 -13.27 -19.46
C THR A 92 11.15 -14.03 -19.59
N SER A 93 10.42 -14.25 -18.49
CA SER A 93 9.16 -15.00 -18.53
C SER A 93 8.04 -14.28 -19.28
N ILE A 94 8.14 -12.96 -19.42
CA ILE A 94 7.18 -12.10 -20.12
C ILE A 94 7.73 -11.45 -21.39
N ASP A 95 8.92 -11.89 -21.86
CA ASP A 95 9.62 -11.33 -23.02
C ASP A 95 9.80 -9.79 -22.93
N ALA A 96 10.15 -9.31 -21.73
CA ALA A 96 10.37 -7.90 -21.45
C ALA A 96 11.84 -7.60 -21.18
N ASP A 97 12.22 -6.33 -21.35
CA ASP A 97 13.50 -5.82 -20.89
C ASP A 97 13.56 -5.83 -19.35
N GLU A 98 14.66 -6.32 -18.77
CA GLU A 98 14.83 -6.42 -17.32
C GLU A 98 14.62 -5.07 -16.62
N SER A 99 14.99 -3.96 -17.26
CA SER A 99 14.82 -2.62 -16.68
C SER A 99 13.37 -2.18 -16.52
N LEU A 100 12.42 -2.85 -17.20
CA LEU A 100 10.99 -2.63 -17.02
C LEU A 100 10.45 -3.30 -15.75
N VAL A 101 11.14 -4.32 -15.25
CA VAL A 101 10.80 -5.04 -14.02
C VAL A 101 11.63 -4.53 -12.84
N ASP A 102 12.92 -4.23 -13.05
CA ASP A 102 13.88 -3.78 -12.03
C ASP A 102 13.59 -2.35 -11.51
N LYS A 103 13.05 -1.46 -12.35
CA LYS A 103 12.75 -0.08 -11.95
C LYS A 103 11.46 0.07 -11.12
N TRP A 104 10.85 -1.02 -10.72
CA TRP A 104 9.60 -1.07 -9.94
C TRP A 104 9.79 -1.28 -8.43
N ASP A 105 10.99 -1.02 -7.91
CA ASP A 105 11.27 -1.00 -6.47
C ASP A 105 10.82 0.35 -5.86
N PHE A 106 9.84 0.33 -4.94
CA PHE A 106 9.40 1.47 -4.12
C PHE A 106 9.84 1.28 -2.66
#